data_AF-A0A955D1Z3-F1
#
_entry.id   AF-A0A955D1Z3-F1
#
_cell.length_a   1.000
_cell.length_b   1.000
_cell.length_c   1.000
_cell.angle_alpha   90.00
_cell.angle_beta   90.00
_cell.angle_gamma   90.00
#
_symmetry.space_group_name_H-M   'P 1'
#
loop_
_entity.id
_entity.type
_entity.pdbx_description
1 polymer ?
#
loop_
_entity_poly.entity_id
_entity_poly.type
_entity_poly.pdbx_seq_one_letter_code
_entity_poly.pdbx_strand_id
1 'polypeptide(L)'
;MPNPLGATAILAVPRNMPRSEPPSDAARCPQCGYDLRSLPKIGHCPECGEVYTEVSGRLLPAPTPLRLAIDFVLGPAAAIAIVAIGVRMTPALAWVGFAIAGPTILVFAALQQAVRERILPGSTPRVMRDAPSFQLVRTAMLVWTMIVTLVGLVFTAGAIALAFVTVTGQV
;
A
#
# COMPACT_ATOMS: atom_id res chain seq x y z
N MET A 1 72.68 -24.13 -23.79
CA MET A 1 71.34 -24.75 -23.94
C MET A 1 70.30 -23.67 -23.73
N PRO A 2 69.68 -23.16 -24.80
CA PRO A 2 68.58 -22.19 -24.70
C PRO A 2 67.28 -22.91 -24.31
N ASN A 3 66.54 -22.35 -23.35
CA ASN A 3 65.19 -22.78 -22.99
C ASN A 3 64.19 -21.94 -23.81
N PRO A 4 63.39 -22.54 -24.71
CA PRO A 4 62.19 -21.93 -25.26
C PRO A 4 60.99 -22.29 -24.36
N LEU A 5 59.83 -21.71 -24.68
CA LEU A 5 58.50 -21.88 -24.03
C LEU A 5 58.26 -20.86 -22.90
N GLY A 6 57.20 -20.06 -22.92
CA GLY A 6 56.06 -20.06 -23.83
C GLY A 6 55.13 -18.91 -23.43
N ALA A 7 54.50 -18.35 -24.46
CA ALA A 7 53.63 -17.19 -24.41
C ALA A 7 52.50 -17.33 -23.37
N THR A 8 52.53 -16.49 -22.34
CA THR A 8 51.33 -16.11 -21.59
C THR A 8 50.61 -15.02 -22.38
N ALA A 9 49.62 -15.44 -23.16
CA ALA A 9 48.66 -14.56 -23.79
C ALA A 9 47.90 -13.80 -22.69
N ILE A 10 48.24 -12.53 -22.50
CA ILE A 10 47.47 -11.59 -21.69
C ILE A 10 46.18 -11.32 -22.46
N LEU A 11 45.11 -12.05 -22.09
CA LEU A 11 43.75 -11.74 -22.52
C LEU A 11 43.42 -10.34 -22.03
N ALA A 12 43.39 -9.40 -22.97
CA ALA A 12 42.91 -8.04 -22.76
C ALA A 12 41.42 -8.10 -22.40
N VAL A 13 41.12 -8.03 -21.10
CA VAL A 13 39.76 -7.78 -20.61
C VAL A 13 39.39 -6.36 -21.02
N PRO A 14 38.39 -6.13 -21.90
CA PRO A 14 37.88 -4.80 -22.12
C PRO A 14 37.29 -4.33 -20.79
N ARG A 15 37.94 -3.37 -20.14
CA ARG A 15 37.38 -2.60 -19.01
C ARG A 15 36.24 -1.76 -19.57
N ASN A 16 35.10 -2.40 -19.77
CA ASN A 16 33.82 -1.74 -19.90
C ASN A 16 33.46 -1.25 -18.49
N MET A 17 34.12 -0.17 -18.06
CA MET A 17 33.77 0.52 -16.82
C MET A 17 32.36 1.06 -17.01
N PRO A 18 31.38 0.63 -16.20
CA PRO A 18 30.08 1.26 -16.21
C PRO A 18 30.28 2.76 -15.94
N ARG A 19 29.78 3.53 -16.91
CA ARG A 19 29.54 4.97 -16.90
C ARG A 19 29.46 5.50 -15.46
N SER A 20 30.37 6.39 -15.09
CA SER A 20 30.26 7.20 -13.89
C SER A 20 28.88 7.87 -13.88
N GLU A 21 27.98 7.36 -13.02
CA GLU A 21 26.79 8.10 -12.65
C GLU A 21 27.26 9.49 -12.20
N PRO A 22 26.65 10.56 -12.72
CA PRO A 22 27.02 11.91 -12.31
C PRO A 22 26.98 11.96 -10.78
N PRO A 23 28.01 12.52 -10.12
CA PRO A 23 28.03 12.64 -8.67
C PRO A 23 26.72 13.30 -8.26
N SER A 24 25.87 12.54 -7.60
CA SER A 24 24.53 13.00 -7.27
C SER A 24 24.70 14.10 -6.23
N ASP A 25 24.53 15.35 -6.66
CA ASP A 25 24.40 16.52 -5.77
C ASP A 25 23.19 16.41 -4.82
N ALA A 26 22.45 15.30 -4.87
CA ALA A 26 21.24 14.99 -4.14
C ALA A 26 21.41 14.70 -2.64
N ALA A 27 22.62 14.78 -2.09
CA ALA A 27 22.86 14.48 -0.68
C ALA A 27 22.93 15.73 0.23
N ARG A 28 22.31 16.84 -0.17
CA ARG A 28 22.09 17.99 0.73
C ARG A 28 20.61 18.18 0.97
N CYS A 29 20.25 18.57 2.20
CA CYS A 29 18.88 18.91 2.54
C CYS A 29 18.42 20.10 1.67
N PRO A 30 17.30 20.01 0.95
CA PRO A 30 16.84 21.09 0.07
C PRO A 30 16.35 22.33 0.84
N GLN A 31 16.01 22.19 2.12
CA GLN A 31 15.52 23.30 2.93
C GLN A 31 16.66 24.11 3.56
N CYS A 32 17.64 23.45 4.18
CA CYS A 32 18.71 24.11 4.93
C CYS A 32 20.12 23.90 4.35
N GLY A 33 20.29 23.03 3.35
CA GLY A 33 21.59 22.74 2.72
C GLY A 33 22.49 21.77 3.50
N TYR A 34 22.04 21.24 4.63
CA TYR A 34 22.82 20.30 5.47
C TYR A 34 23.23 19.04 4.71
N ASP A 35 24.46 18.55 4.90
CA ASP A 35 24.98 17.35 4.23
C ASP A 35 24.38 16.07 4.83
N LEU A 36 23.59 15.35 4.05
CA LEU A 36 22.89 14.14 4.45
C LEU A 36 23.74 12.87 4.23
N ARG A 37 24.95 12.97 3.65
CA ARG A 37 25.80 11.80 3.34
C ARG A 37 26.23 10.99 4.56
N SER A 38 26.30 11.62 5.74
CA SER A 38 26.73 10.99 6.98
C SER A 38 25.57 10.40 7.80
N LEU A 39 24.32 10.62 7.38
CA LEU A 39 23.15 10.14 8.09
C LEU A 39 22.59 8.84 7.48
N PRO A 40 21.74 8.11 8.23
CA PRO A 40 21.06 6.92 7.72
C PRO A 40 20.26 7.23 6.44
N LYS A 41 20.03 6.21 5.61
CA LYS A 41 19.35 6.31 4.31
C LYS A 41 17.94 6.92 4.38
N ILE A 42 17.31 6.89 5.56
CA ILE A 42 15.99 7.46 5.83
C ILE A 42 16.06 8.11 7.21
N GLY A 43 15.65 9.37 7.32
CA GLY A 43 15.78 10.11 8.58
C GLY A 43 15.20 11.52 8.52
N HIS A 44 15.50 12.32 9.54
CA HIS A 44 15.16 13.74 9.60
C HIS A 44 16.47 14.54 9.57
N CYS A 45 16.44 15.69 8.90
CA CYS A 45 17.57 16.61 8.94
C CYS A 45 17.72 17.17 10.37
N PRO A 46 18.93 17.11 10.98
CA PRO A 46 19.13 17.56 12.35
C PRO A 46 18.99 19.09 12.53
N GLU A 47 19.12 19.85 11.44
CA GLU A 47 19.02 21.32 11.46
C GLU A 47 17.57 21.80 11.31
N CYS A 48 16.81 21.24 10.34
CA CYS A 48 15.49 21.75 9.98
C CYS A 48 14.33 20.79 10.32
N GLY A 49 14.61 19.53 10.67
CA GLY A 49 13.60 18.51 10.97
C GLY A 49 12.96 17.86 9.73
N GLU A 50 13.29 18.30 8.51
CA GLU A 50 12.68 17.79 7.28
C GLU A 50 13.03 16.32 7.02
N VAL A 51 12.04 15.53 6.56
CA VAL A 51 12.21 14.10 6.31
C VAL A 51 12.87 13.87 4.95
N TYR A 52 13.88 12.98 4.89
CA TYR A 52 14.55 12.63 3.65
C TYR A 52 14.60 11.11 3.42
N THR A 53 14.67 10.69 2.15
CA THR A 53 14.86 9.28 1.73
C THR A 53 15.89 9.18 0.62
N GLU A 54 16.84 8.25 0.76
CA GLU A 54 17.99 8.07 -0.15
C GLU A 54 17.58 7.65 -1.57
N VAL A 55 16.43 6.99 -1.73
CA VAL A 55 16.04 6.35 -3.01
C VAL A 55 15.65 7.36 -4.10
N SER A 56 15.37 8.62 -3.75
CA SER A 56 14.77 9.54 -4.72
C SER A 56 15.51 10.87 -4.89
N GLY A 57 16.34 11.33 -3.95
CA GLY A 57 16.90 12.69 -3.99
C GLY A 57 15.84 13.79 -4.20
N ARG A 58 14.57 13.43 -4.04
CA ARG A 58 13.37 14.19 -4.32
C ARG A 58 12.48 13.94 -3.13
N LEU A 59 12.09 15.00 -2.44
CA LEU A 59 11.03 14.94 -1.45
C LEU A 59 9.84 14.22 -2.11
N LEU A 60 9.45 13.03 -1.62
CA LEU A 60 8.14 12.52 -1.99
C LEU A 60 7.16 13.59 -1.50
N PRO A 61 6.38 14.23 -2.40
CA PRO A 61 5.41 15.21 -1.97
C PRO A 61 4.55 14.54 -0.92
N ALA A 62 4.46 15.16 0.26
CA ALA A 62 3.60 14.68 1.33
C ALA A 62 2.24 14.35 0.70
N PRO A 63 1.70 13.13 0.92
CA PRO A 63 0.47 12.72 0.28
C PRO A 63 -0.58 13.78 0.59
N THR A 64 -1.03 14.50 -0.45
CA THR A 64 -1.99 15.57 -0.26
C THR A 64 -3.28 14.96 0.31
N PRO A 65 -3.93 15.62 1.28
CA PRO A 65 -5.14 15.09 1.91
C PRO A 65 -6.24 14.78 0.87
N LEU A 66 -6.22 15.50 -0.25
CA LEU A 66 -7.07 15.25 -1.41
C LEU A 66 -6.87 13.85 -2.01
N ARG A 67 -5.63 13.41 -2.20
CA ARG A 67 -5.34 12.10 -2.80
C ARG A 67 -5.74 10.96 -1.87
N LEU A 68 -5.50 11.16 -0.57
CA LEU A 68 -5.97 10.24 0.47
C LEU A 68 -7.51 10.14 0.48
N ALA A 69 -8.20 11.28 0.34
CA ALA A 69 -9.66 11.32 0.27
C ALA A 69 -10.20 10.63 -0.99
N ILE A 70 -9.55 10.82 -2.15
CA ILE A 70 -9.95 10.16 -3.40
C ILE A 70 -9.85 8.64 -3.27
N ASP A 71 -8.73 8.12 -2.76
CA ASP A 71 -8.56 6.67 -2.59
C ASP A 71 -9.59 6.09 -1.60
N PHE A 72 -9.96 6.86 -0.57
CA PHE A 72 -10.99 6.47 0.40
C PHE A 72 -12.41 6.46 -0.16
N VAL A 73 -12.72 7.30 -1.15
CA VAL A 73 -14.07 7.41 -1.72
C VAL A 73 -14.24 6.51 -2.94
N LEU A 74 -13.24 6.47 -3.82
CA LEU A 74 -13.34 5.82 -5.12
C LEU A 74 -13.37 4.29 -5.00
N GLY A 75 -12.58 3.72 -4.09
CA GLY A 75 -12.56 2.29 -3.79
C GLY A 75 -13.93 1.72 -3.39
N PRO A 76 -14.57 2.24 -2.32
CA PRO A 76 -15.90 1.77 -1.91
C PRO A 76 -17.00 2.11 -2.91
N ALA A 77 -16.96 3.26 -3.58
CA ALA A 77 -17.93 3.59 -4.62
C ALA A 77 -17.92 2.57 -5.77
N ALA A 78 -16.73 2.14 -6.20
CA ALA A 78 -16.59 1.10 -7.21
C ALA A 78 -17.14 -0.26 -6.72
N ALA A 79 -16.86 -0.64 -5.47
CA ALA A 79 -17.37 -1.88 -4.89
C ALA A 79 -18.92 -1.88 -4.82
N ILE A 80 -19.53 -0.77 -4.37
CA ILE A 80 -20.99 -0.62 -4.31
C ILE A 80 -21.60 -0.71 -5.71
N ALA A 81 -20.99 -0.06 -6.71
CA ALA A 81 -21.47 -0.12 -8.09
C ALA A 81 -21.45 -1.55 -8.66
N ILE A 82 -20.39 -2.32 -8.40
CA ILE A 82 -20.29 -3.73 -8.83
C ILE A 82 -21.38 -4.58 -8.18
N VAL A 83 -21.62 -4.42 -6.88
CA VAL A 83 -22.68 -5.15 -6.16
C VAL A 83 -24.06 -4.77 -6.72
N ALA A 84 -24.32 -3.48 -6.94
CA ALA A 84 -25.60 -3.02 -7.47
C ALA A 84 -25.88 -3.53 -8.90
N ILE A 85 -24.86 -3.60 -9.75
CA ILE A 85 -24.95 -4.17 -11.10
C ILE A 85 -25.22 -5.68 -11.02
N GLY A 86 -24.51 -6.40 -10.14
CA GLY A 86 -24.67 -7.85 -9.95
C GLY A 86 -26.07 -8.24 -9.45
N VAL A 87 -26.62 -7.48 -8.49
CA VAL A 87 -27.99 -7.70 -7.97
C VAL A 87 -29.04 -7.53 -9.06
N ARG A 88 -28.83 -6.63 -10.02
CA ARG A 88 -29.75 -6.42 -11.14
C ARG A 88 -29.70 -7.51 -12.19
N MET A 89 -28.56 -8.17 -12.38
CA MET A 89 -28.32 -9.00 -13.56
C MET A 89 -28.86 -10.42 -13.46
N THR A 90 -29.07 -11.01 -12.27
CA THR A 90 -29.76 -12.31 -12.12
C THR A 90 -29.94 -12.68 -10.65
N PRO A 91 -31.16 -13.01 -10.17
CA PRO A 91 -31.37 -13.42 -8.78
C PRO A 91 -30.66 -14.74 -8.44
N ALA A 92 -30.41 -15.61 -9.42
CA ALA A 92 -29.66 -16.84 -9.24
C ALA A 92 -28.14 -16.62 -9.03
N LEU A 93 -27.56 -15.60 -9.69
CA LEU A 93 -26.14 -15.25 -9.55
C LEU A 93 -25.86 -14.32 -8.36
N ALA A 94 -26.89 -13.62 -7.86
CA ALA A 94 -26.77 -12.78 -6.67
C ALA A 94 -26.23 -13.58 -5.47
N TRP A 95 -26.69 -14.83 -5.30
CA TRP A 95 -26.22 -15.72 -4.23
C TRP A 95 -24.72 -16.05 -4.33
N VAL A 96 -24.23 -16.31 -5.55
CA VAL A 96 -22.81 -16.60 -5.80
C VAL A 96 -21.96 -15.34 -5.59
N GLY A 97 -22.45 -14.18 -6.05
CA GLY A 97 -21.82 -12.89 -5.83
C GLY A 97 -21.67 -12.57 -4.34
N PHE A 98 -22.71 -12.82 -3.54
CA PHE A 98 -22.67 -12.61 -2.09
C PHE A 98 -21.73 -13.59 -1.37
N ALA A 99 -21.76 -14.87 -1.73
CA ALA A 99 -20.89 -15.89 -1.13
C ALA A 99 -19.40 -15.62 -1.37
N ILE A 100 -19.04 -14.96 -2.48
CA ILE A 100 -17.65 -14.67 -2.83
C ILE A 100 -17.23 -13.27 -2.35
N ALA A 101 -18.06 -12.24 -2.56
CA ALA A 101 -17.72 -10.85 -2.29
C ALA A 101 -17.52 -10.56 -0.79
N GLY A 102 -18.36 -11.12 0.08
CA GLY A 102 -18.24 -10.93 1.54
C GLY A 102 -16.87 -11.39 2.07
N PRO A 103 -16.47 -12.65 1.83
CA PRO A 103 -15.15 -13.14 2.22
C PRO A 103 -13.99 -12.39 1.56
N THR A 104 -14.10 -12.02 0.28
CA THR A 104 -13.02 -11.26 -0.38
C THR A 104 -12.82 -9.87 0.23
N ILE A 105 -13.90 -9.17 0.59
CA ILE A 105 -13.81 -7.88 1.28
C ILE A 105 -13.13 -8.05 2.66
N LEU A 106 -13.49 -9.09 3.42
CA LEU A 106 -12.87 -9.38 4.71
C LEU A 106 -11.38 -9.72 4.59
N VAL A 107 -11.02 -10.60 3.64
CA VAL A 107 -9.62 -10.97 3.38
C VAL A 107 -8.83 -9.76 2.91
N PHE A 108 -9.40 -8.92 2.04
CA PHE A 108 -8.74 -7.72 1.56
C PHE A 108 -8.53 -6.69 2.68
N ALA A 109 -9.53 -6.49 3.54
CA ALA A 109 -9.42 -5.63 4.72
C ALA A 109 -8.36 -6.13 5.71
N ALA A 110 -8.32 -7.44 5.98
CA ALA A 110 -7.31 -8.07 6.83
C ALA A 110 -5.91 -7.99 6.21
N LEU A 111 -5.79 -8.18 4.89
CA LEU A 111 -4.53 -8.07 4.17
C LEU A 111 -4.01 -6.64 4.18
N GLN A 112 -4.88 -5.66 3.95
CA GLN A 112 -4.54 -4.23 4.08
C GLN A 112 -4.02 -3.92 5.49
N GLN A 113 -4.67 -4.44 6.52
CA GLN A 113 -4.24 -4.24 7.91
C GLN A 113 -2.87 -4.91 8.18
N ALA A 114 -2.68 -6.15 7.75
CA ALA A 114 -1.43 -6.87 7.92
C ALA A 114 -0.26 -6.26 7.13
N VAL A 115 -0.51 -5.82 5.89
CA VAL A 115 0.48 -5.11 5.06
C VAL A 115 0.85 -3.78 5.72
N ARG A 116 -0.12 -3.06 6.27
CA ARG A 116 0.13 -1.80 6.97
C ARG A 116 0.98 -2.00 8.22
N GLU A 117 0.70 -3.04 9.01
CA GLU A 117 1.50 -3.40 10.18
C GLU A 117 2.91 -3.88 9.82
N ARG A 118 3.08 -4.58 8.69
CA ARG A 118 4.40 -5.06 8.23
C ARG A 118 5.24 -4.01 7.51
N ILE A 119 4.63 -3.02 6.88
CA ILE A 119 5.36 -1.93 6.20
C ILE A 119 5.76 -0.80 7.17
N LEU A 120 4.98 -0.58 8.23
CA LEU A 120 5.25 0.47 9.22
C LEU A 120 6.04 0.10 10.50
N PRO A 121 6.59 -1.11 10.73
CA PRO A 121 7.09 -1.47 12.06
C PRO A 121 8.43 -0.81 12.44
N GLY A 122 9.06 -0.03 11.55
CA GLY A 122 10.39 0.55 11.81
C GLY A 122 10.55 2.06 11.67
N SER A 123 9.62 2.77 11.02
CA SER A 123 9.92 4.13 10.54
C SER A 123 8.90 5.21 10.83
N THR A 124 7.78 4.94 11.53
CA THR A 124 6.88 6.03 11.95
C THR A 124 7.46 6.73 13.18
N PRO A 125 7.97 7.98 13.06
CA PRO A 125 8.49 8.72 14.21
C PRO A 125 7.38 8.91 15.25
N ARG A 126 7.74 8.78 16.54
CA ARG A 126 6.78 8.87 17.67
C ARG A 126 5.91 10.13 17.63
N VAL A 127 6.46 11.23 17.11
CA VAL A 127 5.77 12.53 16.97
C VAL A 127 4.52 12.45 16.08
N MET A 128 4.49 11.58 15.07
CA MET A 128 3.33 11.44 14.19
C MET A 128 2.21 10.58 14.79
N ARG A 129 2.52 9.76 15.81
CA ARG A 129 1.53 8.88 16.47
C ARG A 129 0.55 9.65 17.34
N ASP A 130 0.96 10.84 17.82
CA ASP A 130 0.15 11.68 18.71
C ASP A 130 -0.62 12.78 17.96
N ALA A 131 -0.46 12.87 16.63
CA ALA A 131 -1.23 13.82 15.84
C ALA A 131 -2.73 13.46 15.86
N PRO A 132 -3.63 14.39 16.23
CA PRO A 132 -5.07 14.10 16.35
C PRO A 132 -5.70 13.66 15.03
N SER A 133 -5.12 14.05 13.89
CA SER A 133 -5.55 13.60 12.56
C SER A 133 -5.35 12.10 12.36
N PHE A 134 -4.31 11.50 12.95
CA PHE A 134 -4.04 10.07 12.83
C PHE A 134 -5.08 9.23 13.60
N GLN A 135 -5.48 9.72 14.78
CA GLN A 135 -6.58 9.13 15.56
C GLN A 135 -7.91 9.21 14.80
N LEU A 136 -8.17 10.32 14.11
CA LEU A 136 -9.39 10.51 13.32
C LEU A 136 -9.45 9.56 12.12
N VAL A 137 -8.34 9.37 11.41
CA VAL A 137 -8.25 8.40 10.31
C VAL A 137 -8.43 6.96 10.80
N ARG A 138 -7.83 6.61 11.94
CA ARG A 138 -7.96 5.28 12.52
C ARG A 138 -9.40 4.98 12.96
N THR A 139 -10.05 5.92 13.63
CA THR A 139 -11.44 5.79 14.08
C THR A 139 -12.40 5.75 12.88
N ALA A 140 -12.23 6.63 11.89
CA ALA A 140 -13.01 6.59 10.66
C ALA A 140 -12.88 5.24 9.92
N MET A 141 -11.67 4.70 9.85
CA MET A 141 -11.42 3.40 9.22
C MET A 141 -12.08 2.25 9.98
N LEU A 142 -12.04 2.25 11.33
CA LEU A 142 -12.72 1.26 12.16
C LEU A 142 -14.24 1.35 12.06
N VAL A 143 -14.79 2.56 12.05
CA VAL A 143 -16.23 2.79 11.87
C VAL A 143 -16.66 2.28 10.50
N TRP A 144 -15.88 2.56 9.46
CA TRP A 144 -16.18 2.09 8.11
C TRP A 144 -16.16 0.56 8.01
N THR A 145 -15.15 -0.12 8.57
CA THR A 145 -15.12 -1.58 8.58
C THR A 145 -16.28 -2.17 9.36
N MET A 146 -16.69 -1.56 10.47
CA MET A 146 -17.88 -1.97 11.21
C MET A 146 -19.15 -1.83 10.37
N ILE A 147 -19.35 -0.71 9.67
CA ILE A 147 -20.51 -0.48 8.79
C ILE A 147 -20.57 -1.54 7.68
N VAL A 148 -19.45 -1.77 6.97
CA VAL A 148 -19.39 -2.76 5.88
C VAL A 148 -19.73 -4.17 6.40
N THR A 149 -19.22 -4.52 7.58
CA THR A 149 -19.48 -5.82 8.22
C THR A 149 -20.95 -5.97 8.62
N LEU A 150 -21.55 -4.93 9.22
CA LEU A 150 -22.97 -4.91 9.60
C LEU A 150 -23.88 -5.05 8.37
N VAL A 151 -23.60 -4.28 7.30
CA VAL A 151 -24.34 -4.38 6.04
C VAL A 151 -24.25 -5.80 5.48
N GLY A 152 -23.04 -6.37 5.43
CA GLY A 152 -22.84 -7.76 5.00
C GLY A 152 -23.68 -8.77 5.81
N LEU A 153 -23.70 -8.63 7.14
CA LEU A 153 -24.49 -9.49 8.03
C LEU A 153 -25.99 -9.41 7.76
N VAL A 154 -26.54 -8.19 7.63
CA VAL A 154 -27.97 -7.97 7.36
C VAL A 154 -28.38 -8.61 6.03
N PHE A 155 -27.57 -8.43 4.98
CA PHE A 155 -27.83 -9.06 3.69
C PHE A 155 -27.77 -10.59 3.75
N THR A 156 -26.76 -11.14 4.45
CA THR A 156 -26.64 -12.60 4.62
C THR A 156 -27.85 -13.19 5.35
N ALA A 157 -28.31 -12.53 6.42
CA ALA A 157 -29.50 -12.94 7.17
C ALA A 157 -30.77 -12.87 6.32
N GLY A 158 -30.95 -11.80 5.55
CA GLY A 158 -32.08 -11.65 4.64
C GLY A 158 -32.11 -12.72 3.55
N ALA A 159 -30.94 -13.09 3.01
CA ALA A 159 -30.82 -14.17 2.06
C ALA A 159 -31.26 -15.51 2.68
N ILE A 160 -30.73 -15.87 3.86
CA ILE A 160 -31.09 -17.11 4.57
C ILE A 160 -32.61 -17.19 4.82
N ALA A 161 -33.23 -16.08 5.25
CA ALA A 161 -34.66 -16.02 5.47
C ALA A 161 -35.46 -16.27 4.18
N LEU A 162 -35.04 -15.67 3.05
CA LEU A 162 -35.68 -15.87 1.75
C LEU A 162 -35.57 -17.34 1.30
N ALA A 163 -34.40 -17.95 1.44
CA ALA A 163 -34.20 -19.36 1.10
C ALA A 163 -35.12 -20.27 1.94
N PHE A 164 -35.27 -19.98 3.23
CA PHE A 164 -36.15 -20.75 4.10
C PHE A 164 -37.62 -20.68 3.64
N VAL A 165 -38.10 -19.48 3.29
CA VAL A 165 -39.48 -19.29 2.77
C VAL A 165 -39.70 -20.04 1.46
N THR A 166 -38.71 -20.04 0.56
CA THR A 166 -38.83 -20.78 -0.71
C THR A 166 -38.91 -22.30 -0.52
N VAL A 167 -38.23 -22.83 0.49
CA VAL A 167 -38.24 -24.27 0.80
C VAL A 167 -39.55 -24.68 1.46
N THR A 168 -40.10 -23.86 2.36
CA THR A 168 -41.34 -24.20 3.09
C THR A 168 -42.60 -23.97 2.27
N GLY A 169 -42.60 -23.04 1.32
CA GLY A 169 -43.76 -22.72 0.48
C GLY A 169 -44.08 -23.74 -0.62
N GLN A 170 -43.27 -24.80 -0.79
CA GLN A 170 -43.52 -25.88 -1.77
C GLN A 170 -44.18 -27.13 -1.19
N VAL A 171 -44.54 -27.12 0.10
CA VAL A 171 -45.21 -28.23 0.80
C VAL A 171 -46.71 -27.95 0.90
#